data_AF-A0A1H0H1K2-F1
#
_entry.id   AF-A0A1H0H1K2-F1
#
_cell.length_a   1.000
_cell.length_b   1.000
_cell.length_c   1.000
_cell.angle_alpha   90.00
_cell.angle_beta   90.00
_cell.angle_gamma   90.00
#
_symmetry.space_group_name_H-M   'P 1'
#
loop_
_entity.id
_entity.type
_entity.pdbx_description
1 polymer ?
#
loop_
_entity_poly.entity_id
_entity_poly.type
_entity_poly.pdbx_seq_one_letter_code
_entity_poly.pdbx_strand_id
1 'polypeptide(L)' 'MSDHYGETPVRSLGPGHTVDGVDQLSSVVLMGIAIAGGALAVLLNALIV' A
#
# COMPACT_ATOMS: atom_id res chain seq x y z
N MET A 1 27.35 -29.94 -32.38
CA MET A 1 25.91 -30.06 -32.07
C MET A 1 25.59 -28.91 -31.15
N SER A 2 25.06 -27.82 -31.70
CA SER A 2 24.89 -26.56 -30.99
C SER A 2 23.41 -26.35 -30.75
N ASP A 3 22.92 -26.65 -29.55
CA ASP A 3 21.56 -26.30 -29.15
C ASP A 3 21.54 -24.86 -28.65
N HIS A 4 21.18 -23.96 -29.56
CA HIS A 4 20.74 -22.61 -29.27
C HIS A 4 19.38 -22.71 -28.56
N TYR A 5 19.39 -22.74 -27.22
CA TYR A 5 18.20 -22.49 -26.43
C TYR A 5 17.76 -21.05 -26.69
N GLY A 6 16.66 -20.92 -27.42
CA GLY A 6 16.03 -19.66 -27.77
C GLY A 6 15.68 -18.83 -26.54
N GLU A 7 15.96 -17.54 -26.65
CA GLU A 7 15.06 -16.43 -26.35
C GLU A 7 13.96 -16.70 -25.32
N THR A 8 14.17 -16.21 -24.10
CA THR A 8 13.48 -15.00 -23.63
C THR A 8 14.26 -14.43 -22.46
N PRO A 9 14.72 -13.17 -22.50
CA PRO A 9 14.96 -12.46 -21.27
C PRO A 9 13.57 -12.27 -20.67
N VAL A 10 13.19 -13.12 -19.71
CA VAL A 10 12.16 -12.74 -18.74
C VAL A 10 12.70 -11.52 -18.04
N ARG A 11 12.43 -10.35 -18.62
CA ARG A 11 12.46 -9.09 -17.89
C ARG A 11 11.36 -9.24 -16.87
N SER A 12 11.68 -9.93 -15.78
CA SER A 12 10.98 -9.84 -14.53
C SER A 12 11.04 -8.35 -14.21
N LEU A 13 10.01 -7.60 -14.61
CA LEU A 13 9.64 -6.41 -13.88
C LEU A 13 9.27 -6.95 -12.50
N GLY A 14 10.29 -7.13 -11.66
CA GLY A 14 10.15 -7.83 -10.40
C GLY A 14 8.94 -7.26 -9.66
N PRO A 15 8.00 -8.10 -9.18
CA PRO A 15 7.09 -7.67 -8.15
C PRO A 15 7.92 -7.51 -6.88
N GLY A 16 8.51 -6.34 -6.67
CA GLY A 16 9.38 -6.17 -5.50
C GLY A 16 10.18 -4.89 -5.39
N HIS A 17 9.77 -3.76 -6.01
CA HIS A 17 10.49 -2.51 -5.72
C HIS A 17 9.69 -1.21 -5.62
N THR A 18 8.40 -1.17 -5.93
CA THR A 18 7.66 0.12 -5.84
C THR A 18 6.29 0.04 -5.18
N VAL A 19 5.81 -1.16 -4.82
CA VAL A 19 4.44 -1.36 -4.31
C VAL A 19 4.40 -1.66 -2.80
N ASP A 20 5.55 -1.85 -2.13
CA ASP A 20 5.55 -2.19 -0.70
C ASP A 20 5.60 -0.97 0.22
N GLY A 21 6.21 0.14 -0.20
CA GLY A 21 6.37 1.32 0.66
C GLY A 21 5.18 2.29 0.62
N VAL A 22 4.71 2.62 -0.58
CA VAL A 22 3.66 3.64 -0.77
C VAL A 22 2.29 3.10 -0.38
N ASP A 23 1.95 1.86 -0.74
CA ASP A 23 0.67 1.24 -0.37
C ASP A 23 0.61 0.90 1.13
N GLN A 24 1.74 0.56 1.75
CA GLN A 24 1.79 0.31 3.20
C GLN A 24 1.67 1.61 4.01
N LEU A 25 2.35 2.68 3.59
CA LEU A 25 2.16 4.02 4.18
C LEU A 25 0.73 4.52 3.97
N SER A 26 0.18 4.33 2.77
CA SER A 26 -1.22 4.67 2.45
C SER A 26 -2.20 3.90 3.34
N SER A 27 -1.96 2.61 3.56
CA SER A 27 -2.78 1.75 4.44
C SER A 27 -2.74 2.22 5.90
N VAL A 28 -1.54 2.50 6.43
CA VAL A 28 -1.38 2.99 7.81
C VAL A 28 -1.99 4.37 7.98
N VAL A 29 -1.79 5.29 7.03
CA VAL A 29 -2.37 6.63 7.07
C VAL A 29 -3.90 6.56 6.99
N LEU A 30 -4.46 5.74 6.11
CA LEU A 30 -5.91 5.57 5.99
C LEU A 30 -6.52 5.00 7.28
N MET A 31 -5.87 4.00 7.88
CA MET A 31 -6.29 3.44 9.17
C MET A 31 -6.18 4.46 10.30
N GLY A 32 -5.11 5.26 10.32
CA GLY A 32 -4.94 6.35 11.29
C GLY A 32 -6.03 7.42 11.18
N ILE A 33 -6.38 7.84 9.95
CA ILE A 33 -7.47 8.81 9.71
C ILE A 33 -8.82 8.24 10.14
N ALA A 34 -9.08 6.94 9.90
CA ALA A 34 -10.34 6.32 10.33
C ALA A 34 -10.51 6.35 11.86
N ILE A 35 -9.44 6.00 12.60
CA ILE A 35 -9.45 6.03 14.07
C ILE A 35 -9.56 7.47 14.59
N ALA A 36 -8.73 8.38 14.07
CA ALA A 36 -8.74 9.78 14.49
C ALA A 36 -10.07 10.47 14.18
N GLY A 37 -10.63 10.22 12.99
CA GLY A 37 -11.94 10.74 12.58
C GLY A 37 -13.07 10.24 13.47
N GLY A 38 -13.07 8.94 13.82
CA GLY A 38 -14.04 8.38 14.76
C GLY A 38 -13.95 9.01 16.15
N ALA A 39 -12.74 9.16 16.68
CA ALA A 39 -12.51 9.80 17.99
C ALA A 39 -12.93 11.29 17.99
N LEU A 40 -12.60 12.02 16.92
CA LEU A 40 -13.01 13.42 16.76
C LEU A 40 -14.52 13.55 16.66
N ALA A 41 -15.21 12.66 15.93
CA ALA A 41 -16.66 12.67 15.83
C ALA A 41 -17.33 12.47 17.21
N VAL A 42 -16.83 11.53 18.02
CA VAL A 42 -17.33 11.32 19.39
C VAL A 42 -17.07 12.53 20.28
N LEU A 43 -15.88 13.12 20.20
CA LEU A 43 -15.49 14.28 21.01
C LEU A 43 -16.31 15.52 20.64
N LEU A 44 -16.51 15.78 19.35
CA LEU A 44 -17.39 16.86 18.89
C LEU A 44 -18.84 16.64 19.33
N ASN A 45 -19.35 15.40 19.23
CA ASN A 45 -20.67 15.07 19.74
C ASN A 45 -20.80 15.34 21.26
N ALA A 46 -19.77 14.98 22.03
CA ALA A 46 -19.74 15.20 23.48
C ALA A 46 -19.61 16.67 23.90
N LEU A 47 -19.10 17.55 23.03
CA LEU A 47 -19.02 19.00 23.29
C LEU A 47 -20.27 19.77 22.86
N ILE A 48 -21.03 19.22 21.91
CA ILE A 48 -22.25 19.84 21.39
C ILE A 48 -23.47 19.49 22.25
N VAL A 49 -23.49 18.29 22.84
CA VAL A 49 -24.54 17.83 23.77
C VAL A 49 -24.35 18.37 25.18
#